data_AF-A0A935RF87-F1
#
_entry.id   AF-A0A935RF87-F1
#
_cell.length_a   1.000
_cell.length_b   1.000
_cell.length_c   1.000
_cell.angle_alpha   90.00
_cell.angle_beta   90.00
_cell.angle_gamma   90.00
#
_symmetry.space_group_name_H-M   'P 1'
#
loop_
_entity.id
_entity.type
_entity.pdbx_description
1 polymer ?
#
loop_
_entity_poly.entity_id
_entity_poly.type
_entity_poly.pdbx_seq_one_letter_code
_entity_poly.pdbx_strand_id
1 'polypeptide(L)'
;MLRKLVRRHHDLLRASEIGDLFSSDEAEYQSAVTKIADFVVESCGGRTDYTMKHGKTCMRVRHFPFDIDETAREIWLSCLWQALEETEWPSAVREEYWNWMEPFSIRMINRRTFRSQPKRYPFDRVKQPQRRAPFAVCPR
;
A
#
# COMPACT_ATOMS: atom_id res chain seq x y z
N MET A 1 -15.61 -0.72 5.29
CA MET A 1 -14.54 -1.73 5.19
C MET A 1 -13.30 -1.19 4.48
N LEU A 2 -13.34 -0.86 3.18
CA LEU A 2 -12.17 -0.34 2.41
C LEU A 2 -11.51 0.92 3.01
N ARG A 3 -12.31 1.93 3.38
CA ARG A 3 -11.76 3.15 3.99
C ARG A 3 -11.04 2.88 5.32
N LYS A 4 -11.51 1.90 6.11
CA LYS A 4 -10.87 1.46 7.36
C LYS A 4 -9.52 0.78 7.08
N LEU A 5 -9.48 -0.09 6.06
CA LEU A 5 -8.24 -0.72 5.59
C LEU A 5 -7.20 0.32 5.17
N VAL A 6 -7.60 1.27 4.32
CA VAL A 6 -6.70 2.32 3.84
C VAL A 6 -6.17 3.17 4.98
N ARG A 7 -7.04 3.61 5.90
CA ARG A 7 -6.62 4.36 7.09
C ARG A 7 -5.61 3.56 7.89
N ARG A 8 -5.94 2.31 8.23
CA ARG A 8 -5.05 1.49 9.06
C ARG A 8 -3.69 1.24 8.38
N HIS A 9 -3.69 1.00 7.08
CA HIS A 9 -2.47 0.87 6.30
C HIS A 9 -1.61 2.13 6.36
N HIS A 10 -2.20 3.32 6.25
CA HIS A 10 -1.47 4.58 6.33
C HIS A 10 -0.99 4.90 7.75
N ASP A 11 -1.72 4.49 8.79
CA ASP A 11 -1.26 4.62 10.17
C ASP A 11 0.01 3.79 10.39
N LEU A 12 0.05 2.57 9.84
CA LEU A 12 1.24 1.70 9.88
C LEU A 12 2.39 2.27 9.05
N LEU A 13 2.12 2.80 7.85
CA LEU A 13 3.12 3.44 7.00
C LEU A 13 3.78 4.64 7.70
N ARG A 14 2.99 5.51 8.33
CA ARG A 14 3.51 6.70 9.03
C ARG A 14 4.38 6.33 10.24
N ALA A 15 4.13 5.16 10.85
CA ALA A 15 4.93 4.61 11.94
C ALA A 15 6.11 3.73 11.49
N SER A 16 6.33 3.56 10.18
CA SER A 16 7.37 2.70 9.61
C SER A 16 8.62 3.48 9.21
N GLU A 17 9.63 2.77 8.71
CA GLU A 17 10.89 3.36 8.21
C GLU A 17 10.71 4.28 6.99
N ILE A 18 9.56 4.21 6.30
CA ILE A 18 9.19 5.14 5.21
C ILE A 18 8.21 6.22 5.66
N GLY A 19 8.06 6.43 6.97
CA GLY A 19 7.16 7.43 7.55
C GLY A 19 7.43 8.85 7.06
N ASP A 20 8.69 9.16 6.77
CA ASP A 20 9.13 10.48 6.27
C ASP A 20 8.59 10.82 4.87
N LEU A 21 8.03 9.86 4.13
CA LEU A 21 7.34 10.10 2.86
C LEU A 21 5.95 10.74 3.03
N PHE A 22 5.45 10.83 4.26
CA PHE A 22 4.11 11.33 4.58
C PHE A 22 4.20 12.65 5.35
N SER A 23 3.24 13.56 5.09
CA SER A 23 3.24 14.87 5.77
C SER A 23 3.14 14.72 7.29
N SER A 24 3.91 15.54 8.02
CA SER A 24 3.79 15.66 9.46
C SER A 24 2.55 16.48 9.87
N ASP A 25 2.02 17.32 8.97
CA ASP A 25 0.77 18.03 9.18
C ASP A 25 -0.42 17.07 9.14
N GLU A 26 -1.25 17.12 10.18
CA GLU A 26 -2.34 16.18 10.34
C GLU A 26 -3.47 16.41 9.33
N ALA A 27 -3.76 17.65 8.97
CA ALA A 27 -4.84 17.96 8.04
C ALA A 27 -4.46 17.53 6.61
N GLU A 28 -3.23 17.80 6.19
CA GLU A 28 -2.67 17.34 4.91
C GLU A 28 -2.64 15.81 4.85
N TYR A 29 -2.16 15.16 5.92
CA TYR A 29 -2.13 13.70 6.01
C TYR A 29 -3.53 13.09 5.88
N GLN A 30 -4.51 13.57 6.64
CA GLN A 30 -5.89 13.06 6.57
C GLN A 30 -6.53 13.30 5.20
N SER A 31 -6.23 14.44 4.56
CA SER A 31 -6.66 14.74 3.19
C SER A 31 -6.08 13.75 2.18
N ALA A 32 -4.78 13.46 2.27
CA ALA A 32 -4.10 12.48 1.43
C ALA A 32 -4.68 11.06 1.62
N VAL A 33 -4.86 10.62 2.87
CA VAL A 33 -5.47 9.31 3.19
C VAL A 33 -6.90 9.22 2.64
N THR A 34 -7.69 10.29 2.74
CA THR A 34 -9.05 10.33 2.19
C THR A 34 -9.05 10.18 0.67
N LYS A 35 -8.16 10.90 -0.01
CA LYS A 35 -7.98 10.78 -1.47
C LYS A 35 -7.57 9.36 -1.89
N ILE A 36 -6.67 8.73 -1.15
CA ILE A 36 -6.25 7.34 -1.44
C ILE A 36 -7.40 6.37 -1.19
N ALA A 37 -8.21 6.61 -0.15
CA ALA A 37 -9.39 5.81 0.12
C ALA A 37 -10.44 5.95 -0.98
N ASP A 38 -10.65 7.16 -1.53
CA ASP A 38 -11.52 7.38 -2.69
C ASP A 38 -11.02 6.56 -3.90
N PHE A 39 -9.70 6.57 -4.17
CA PHE A 39 -9.10 5.77 -5.26
C PHE A 39 -9.35 4.27 -5.09
N VAL A 40 -9.12 3.74 -3.89
CA VAL A 40 -9.29 2.32 -3.58
C VAL A 40 -10.76 1.91 -3.69
N VAL A 41 -11.68 2.72 -3.16
CA VAL A 41 -13.12 2.46 -3.25
C VAL A 41 -13.59 2.41 -4.70
N GLU A 42 -13.21 3.39 -5.51
CA GLU A 42 -13.57 3.44 -6.93
C GLU A 42 -12.96 2.25 -7.70
N SER A 43 -11.69 1.93 -7.44
CA SER A 43 -11.00 0.81 -8.10
C SER A 43 -11.62 -0.56 -7.78
N CYS A 44 -12.25 -0.69 -6.61
CA CYS A 44 -12.96 -1.91 -6.20
C CYS A 44 -14.45 -1.92 -6.66
N GLY A 45 -14.86 -1.04 -7.58
CA GLY A 45 -16.22 -0.98 -8.11
C GLY A 45 -17.21 -0.18 -7.25
N GLY A 46 -16.71 0.62 -6.31
CA GLY A 46 -17.52 1.54 -5.51
C GLY A 46 -17.91 2.82 -6.27
N ARG A 47 -18.40 3.82 -5.53
CA ARG A 47 -18.76 5.14 -6.08
C ARG A 47 -17.54 5.83 -6.71
N THR A 48 -17.77 6.57 -7.79
CA THR A 48 -16.75 7.27 -8.59
C THR A 48 -16.27 8.57 -7.95
N ASP A 49 -15.87 8.55 -6.69
CA ASP A 49 -15.49 9.76 -5.95
C ASP A 49 -14.10 10.28 -6.34
N TYR A 50 -13.16 9.40 -6.72
CA TYR A 50 -11.78 9.77 -7.01
C TYR A 50 -11.67 10.47 -8.36
N THR A 51 -12.16 9.85 -9.43
CA THR A 51 -12.01 10.39 -10.78
C THR A 51 -12.76 11.71 -10.94
N MET A 52 -13.92 11.87 -10.29
CA MET A 52 -14.65 13.14 -10.28
C MET A 52 -13.87 14.28 -9.62
N LYS A 53 -13.20 14.02 -8.49
CA LYS A 53 -12.49 15.07 -7.72
C LYS A 53 -11.06 15.31 -8.18
N HIS A 54 -10.38 14.28 -8.70
CA HIS A 54 -8.94 14.29 -8.92
C HIS A 54 -8.55 14.00 -10.37
N GLY A 55 -9.50 13.68 -11.24
CA GLY A 55 -9.28 13.35 -12.64
C GLY A 55 -8.62 11.99 -12.84
N LYS A 56 -7.90 11.84 -13.96
CA LYS A 56 -7.26 10.58 -14.35
C LYS A 56 -6.32 10.06 -13.24
N THR A 57 -6.34 8.74 -13.04
CA THR A 57 -5.57 8.07 -11.98
C THR A 57 -4.07 8.28 -12.17
N CYS A 58 -3.51 7.87 -13.32
CA CYS A 58 -2.10 8.08 -13.70
C CYS A 58 -1.12 7.83 -12.53
N MET A 59 -1.33 6.74 -11.79
CA MET A 59 -0.75 6.55 -10.45
C MET A 59 0.76 6.67 -10.44
N ARG A 60 1.48 6.03 -11.38
CA ARG A 60 2.95 6.13 -11.44
C ARG A 60 3.43 7.59 -11.52
N VAL A 61 2.78 8.43 -12.33
CA VAL A 61 3.15 9.84 -12.48
C VAL A 61 2.97 10.59 -11.16
N ARG A 62 1.89 10.30 -10.43
CA ARG A 62 1.60 10.89 -9.12
C ARG A 62 2.57 10.44 -8.02
N HIS A 63 3.33 9.37 -8.24
CA HIS A 63 4.33 8.87 -7.31
C HIS A 63 5.75 9.38 -7.63
N PHE A 64 5.99 10.07 -8.76
CA PHE A 64 7.31 10.65 -9.07
C PHE A 64 7.85 11.70 -8.09
N PRO A 65 7.02 12.46 -7.34
CA PRO A 65 7.55 13.36 -6.31
C PRO A 65 8.23 12.66 -5.12
N PHE A 66 8.09 11.33 -4.99
CA PHE A 66 8.63 10.55 -3.89
C PHE A 66 9.70 9.58 -4.39
N ASP A 67 10.80 9.44 -3.67
CA ASP A 67 11.80 8.41 -3.96
C ASP A 67 11.31 7.06 -3.44
N ILE A 68 10.81 6.22 -4.35
CA ILE A 68 10.27 4.89 -4.04
C ILE A 68 11.22 3.84 -4.61
N ASP A 69 11.99 3.22 -3.73
CA ASP A 69 12.87 2.11 -4.05
C ASP A 69 12.22 0.73 -3.78
N GLU A 70 13.00 -0.33 -4.03
CA GLU A 70 12.56 -1.70 -3.80
C GLU A 70 12.23 -1.99 -2.32
N THR A 71 12.98 -1.39 -1.40
CA THR A 71 12.81 -1.56 0.06
C THR A 71 11.55 -0.85 0.54
N ALA A 72 11.31 0.38 0.07
CA ALA A 72 10.10 1.14 0.38
C ALA A 72 8.84 0.39 -0.08
N ARG A 73 8.87 -0.25 -1.26
CA ARG A 73 7.78 -1.13 -1.71
C ARG A 73 7.58 -2.31 -0.76
N GLU A 74 8.66 -2.96 -0.31
CA GLU A 74 8.58 -4.10 0.60
C GLU A 74 7.97 -3.71 1.95
N ILE A 75 8.38 -2.58 2.53
CA ILE A 75 7.77 -2.02 3.75
C ILE A 75 6.29 -1.70 3.51
N TRP A 76 5.97 -1.07 2.37
CA TRP A 76 4.60 -0.73 2.02
C TRP A 76 3.69 -1.97 1.93
N LEU A 77 4.19 -3.08 1.36
CA LEU A 77 3.47 -4.36 1.29
C LEU A 77 3.33 -5.03 2.66
N SER A 78 4.36 -4.93 3.51
CA SER A 78 4.31 -5.42 4.89
C SER A 78 3.19 -4.76 5.68
N CYS A 79 3.15 -3.41 5.64
CA CYS A 79 2.12 -2.64 6.30
C CYS A 79 0.73 -2.96 5.73
N LEU A 80 0.61 -3.23 4.43
CA LEU A 80 -0.67 -3.63 3.83
C LEU A 80 -1.13 -5.00 4.34
N TRP A 81 -0.21 -5.98 4.42
CA TRP A 81 -0.53 -7.31 4.92
C TRP A 81 -1.04 -7.25 6.37
N GLN A 82 -0.31 -6.54 7.23
CA GLN A 82 -0.72 -6.34 8.61
C GLN A 82 -2.08 -5.63 8.70
N ALA A 83 -2.33 -4.60 7.89
CA ALA A 83 -3.63 -3.92 7.87
C ALA A 83 -4.78 -4.85 7.43
N LEU A 84 -4.54 -5.78 6.50
CA LEU A 84 -5.53 -6.78 6.08
C LEU A 84 -5.84 -7.79 7.19
N GLU A 85 -4.85 -8.18 7.99
CA GLU A 85 -5.02 -9.05 9.16
C GLU A 85 -5.83 -8.34 10.26
N GLU A 86 -5.44 -7.12 10.62
CA GLU A 86 -6.06 -6.36 11.72
C GLU A 86 -7.45 -5.80 11.39
N THR A 87 -7.81 -5.73 10.10
CA THR A 87 -9.17 -5.33 9.68
C THR A 87 -10.09 -6.50 9.37
N GLU A 88 -9.66 -7.74 9.69
CA GLU A 88 -10.48 -8.95 9.74
C GLU A 88 -11.20 -9.31 8.42
N TRP A 89 -10.53 -9.12 7.29
CA TRP A 89 -11.12 -9.45 5.98
C TRP A 89 -11.25 -10.98 5.79
N PRO A 90 -12.29 -11.47 5.10
CA PRO A 90 -12.34 -12.86 4.66
C PRO A 90 -11.13 -13.23 3.80
N SER A 91 -10.61 -14.45 3.94
CA SER A 91 -9.37 -14.87 3.24
C SER A 91 -9.46 -14.72 1.72
N ALA A 92 -10.60 -15.06 1.12
CA ALA A 92 -10.79 -14.93 -0.33
C ALA A 92 -10.66 -13.47 -0.81
N VAL A 93 -11.17 -12.52 -0.02
CA VAL A 93 -11.09 -11.09 -0.37
C VAL A 93 -9.69 -10.54 -0.13
N ARG A 94 -8.98 -11.03 0.91
CA ARG A 94 -7.55 -10.71 1.10
C ARG A 94 -6.73 -11.16 -0.10
N GLU A 95 -7.01 -12.35 -0.63
CA GLU A 95 -6.32 -12.90 -1.80
C GLU A 95 -6.53 -12.03 -3.04
N GLU A 96 -7.78 -11.68 -3.35
CA GLU A 96 -8.10 -10.85 -4.51
C GLU A 96 -7.46 -9.47 -4.41
N TYR A 97 -7.57 -8.81 -3.25
CA TYR A 97 -6.98 -7.49 -3.02
C TYR A 97 -5.44 -7.54 -3.09
N TRP A 98 -4.82 -8.58 -2.53
CA TRP A 98 -3.37 -8.77 -2.60
C TRP A 98 -2.88 -9.03 -4.01
N ASN A 99 -3.58 -9.86 -4.78
CA ASN A 99 -3.29 -10.16 -6.18
C ASN A 99 -3.42 -8.92 -7.09
N TRP A 100 -4.16 -7.90 -6.66
CA TRP A 100 -4.17 -6.59 -7.29
C TRP A 100 -2.98 -5.71 -6.85
N MET A 101 -2.82 -5.50 -5.54
CA MET A 101 -1.87 -4.50 -5.03
C MET A 101 -0.39 -4.93 -5.15
N GLU A 102 -0.08 -6.21 -5.01
CA GLU A 102 1.29 -6.72 -5.11
C GLU A 102 1.93 -6.41 -6.48
N PRO A 103 1.33 -6.77 -7.63
CA PRO A 103 1.90 -6.43 -8.93
C PRO A 103 1.75 -4.94 -9.27
N PHE A 104 0.69 -4.28 -8.78
CA PHE A 104 0.47 -2.86 -9.01
C PHE A 104 1.56 -2.00 -8.37
N SER A 105 1.96 -2.32 -7.14
CA SER A 105 3.01 -1.61 -6.39
C SER A 105 4.38 -1.63 -7.07
N ILE A 106 4.69 -2.67 -7.88
CA ILE A 106 5.93 -2.74 -8.66
C ILE A 106 6.04 -1.53 -9.60
N ARG A 107 4.91 -1.09 -10.16
CA ARG A 107 4.86 0.02 -11.12
C ARG A 107 5.16 1.37 -10.48
N MET A 108 5.10 1.46 -9.15
CA MET A 108 5.35 2.68 -8.40
C MET A 108 6.84 2.88 -8.08
N ILE A 109 7.67 1.82 -8.17
CA ILE A 109 9.13 1.93 -8.00
C ILE A 109 9.67 2.89 -9.07
N ASN A 110 10.35 3.95 -8.62
CA ASN A 110 10.94 4.98 -9.46
C ASN A 110 12.43 5.25 -9.15
N ARG A 111 12.96 4.66 -8.07
CA ARG A 111 14.38 4.67 -7.70
C ARG A 111 14.90 3.24 -7.65
N ARG A 112 15.89 2.91 -8.48
CA ARG A 112 16.46 1.55 -8.55
C ARG A 112 17.75 1.48 -7.76
N THR A 113 17.82 0.59 -6.77
CA THR A 113 19.01 0.41 -5.91
C THR A 113 19.74 -0.91 -6.18
N PHE A 114 19.07 -1.89 -6.80
CA PHE A 114 19.68 -3.17 -7.20
C PHE A 114 19.44 -3.50 -8.68
N ARG A 115 20.28 -4.37 -9.26
CA ARG A 115 20.11 -4.88 -10.65
C ARG A 115 19.03 -5.96 -10.77
N SER A 116 18.77 -6.71 -9.70
CA SER A 116 17.78 -7.80 -9.68
C SER A 116 16.36 -7.28 -9.87
N GLN A 117 15.48 -8.04 -10.52
CA GLN A 117 14.07 -7.67 -10.64
C GLN A 117 13.40 -7.52 -9.26
N PRO A 118 12.36 -6.66 -9.11
CA PRO A 118 11.63 -6.54 -7.86
C PRO A 118 11.07 -7.89 -7.40
N LYS A 119 11.22 -8.20 -6.11
CA LYS A 119 10.76 -9.47 -5.56
C LYS A 119 9.23 -9.60 -5.69
N ARG A 120 8.76 -10.81 -5.96
CA ARG A 120 7.34 -11.16 -6.05
C ARG A 120 6.87 -11.85 -4.79
N TYR A 121 5.67 -11.49 -4.34
CA TYR A 121 5.04 -12.04 -3.13
C TYR A 121 3.66 -12.66 -3.43
N PRO A 122 3.59 -13.85 -4.06
CA PRO A 122 2.31 -14.54 -4.28
C PRO A 122 1.54 -14.78 -2.98
N PHE A 123 0.21 -14.69 -3.01
CA PHE A 123 -0.65 -14.82 -1.83
C PHE A 123 -0.39 -16.10 -1.02
N ASP A 124 -0.21 -17.24 -1.71
CA ASP A 124 0.07 -18.54 -1.08
C ASP A 124 1.36 -18.57 -0.24
N ARG A 125 2.30 -17.67 -0.52
CA ARG A 125 3.55 -17.55 0.25
C ARG A 125 3.38 -16.65 1.47
N VAL A 126 2.56 -15.61 1.38
CA VAL A 126 2.35 -14.64 2.47
C VAL A 126 1.35 -15.12 3.52
N LYS A 127 0.35 -15.93 3.14
CA LYS A 127 -0.62 -16.53 4.07
C LYS A 127 -0.03 -17.59 5.03
N GLN A 128 1.24 -17.91 4.83
CA GLN A 128 2.16 -18.75 5.61
C GLN A 128 2.28 -18.45 7.12
N PRO A 129 1.63 -19.12 8.10
CA PRO A 129 1.74 -18.73 9.52
C PRO A 129 3.17 -18.83 10.09
N GLN A 130 4.00 -19.70 9.50
CA GLN A 130 5.33 -20.08 9.97
C GLN A 130 6.46 -19.20 9.42
N ARG A 131 6.13 -18.19 8.60
CA ARG A 131 7.08 -17.18 8.15
C ARG A 131 6.57 -15.86 8.70
N ARG A 132 7.21 -15.35 9.77
CA ARG A 132 7.20 -13.90 10.07
C ARG A 132 7.26 -13.20 8.71
N ALA A 133 6.32 -12.28 8.48
CA ALA A 133 6.06 -11.65 7.20
C ALA A 133 7.33 -11.59 6.34
N PRO A 134 7.32 -11.97 5.05
CA PRO A 134 8.56 -12.09 4.26
C PRO A 134 9.35 -10.78 4.13
N PHE A 135 8.78 -9.70 4.66
CA PHE A 135 9.34 -8.40 4.91
C PHE A 135 9.97 -8.41 6.30
N ALA A 136 11.31 -8.40 6.36
CA ALA A 136 12.01 -8.26 7.63
C ALA A 136 11.50 -7.00 8.35
N VAL A 137 10.81 -7.17 9.48
CA VAL A 137 10.51 -6.06 10.39
C VAL A 137 11.80 -5.79 11.15
N CYS A 138 12.44 -4.66 10.85
CA CYS A 138 13.56 -4.17 11.65
C CYS A 138 13.03 -3.89 13.07
N PRO A 139 13.72 -4.36 14.13
CA PRO A 139 13.33 -4.01 15.49
C PRO A 139 13.59 -2.51 15.75
N ARG A 140 12.73 -1.91 16.56
CA ARG A 140 12.87 -0.53 17.08
C ARG A 140 14.25 -0.27 17.68
#